data_AF-A0A955NQW9-F1
#
_entry.id   AF-A0A955NQW9-F1
#
_cell.length_a   1.000
_cell.length_b   1.000
_cell.length_c   1.000
_cell.angle_alpha   90.00
_cell.angle_beta   90.00
_cell.angle_gamma   90.00
#
_symmetry.space_group_name_H-M   'P 1'
#
loop_
_entity.id
_entity.type
_entity.pdbx_description
1 polymer ?
#
loop_
_entity_poly.entity_id
_entity_poly.type
_entity_poly.pdbx_seq_one_letter_code
_entity_poly.pdbx_strand_id
1 'polypeptide(L)'
;MAVYEPFVRYASGEVQPVIEKTRRLGPGAIEVIRKDGKTDVVLTEKCTVKTSFGNVKFEGDFALLTGEGDRPVRAESLGCNRLEVNGKSIFSGTGVLTAKVVEVDPVACRVRLDHPVEGDLENLIAIFSNPDYSRTTAYHIANVSGEVLELQANSLVLGKGRVQSIEGNTLISDVPHEYARSVPRKDSTLFFDGKRLAGPSGKATKILSTDQGDTLRIEVEDASDFEVGDSIEYVDLSVGDQVRIALPQVLRFPQEKTSKTPKKPNIVLITADNLGYGDVGCYGNDQVKTPTIDRLAEQGVRLTDFYTASPTCTVSRACLLTGRYPQRHGLNIQLPGIEGNYGEGLSQSETLLPELLKPLGYATGCFG
;
A
#
# COMPACT_ATOMS: atom_id res chain seq x y z
N MET A 1 9.36 15.70 -11.17
CA MET A 1 9.44 14.77 -10.03
C MET A 1 10.53 13.77 -10.37
N ALA A 2 11.75 13.99 -9.87
CA ALA A 2 12.82 13.01 -10.01
C ALA A 2 12.61 11.96 -8.92
N VAL A 3 12.23 10.74 -9.30
CA VAL A 3 12.20 9.61 -8.37
C VAL A 3 13.63 9.11 -8.27
N TYR A 4 14.29 9.44 -7.17
CA TYR A 4 15.57 8.85 -6.83
C TYR A 4 15.24 7.44 -6.31
N GLU A 5 15.60 6.40 -7.05
CA GLU A 5 15.55 5.01 -6.56
C GLU A 5 16.97 4.56 -6.16
N PRO A 6 17.47 4.88 -4.95
CA PRO A 6 18.59 4.16 -4.41
C PRO A 6 18.04 2.83 -3.91
N PHE A 7 18.36 1.75 -4.62
CA PHE A 7 18.21 0.34 -4.21
C PHE A 7 17.26 0.11 -3.02
N VAL A 8 15.95 0.09 -3.30
CA VAL A 8 14.96 -0.35 -2.32
C VAL A 8 15.33 -1.79 -1.93
N ARG A 9 15.81 -1.98 -0.69
CA ARG A 9 15.88 -3.31 -0.07
C ARG A 9 14.46 -3.71 0.24
N TYR A 10 13.79 -4.30 -0.75
CA TYR A 10 12.60 -5.10 -0.49
C TYR A 10 12.97 -6.18 0.53
N ALA A 11 12.09 -6.43 1.51
CA ALA A 11 12.23 -7.59 2.38
C ALA A 11 12.51 -8.83 1.51
N SER A 12 13.50 -9.63 1.92
CA SER A 12 14.02 -10.75 1.13
C SER A 12 12.88 -11.67 0.63
N GLY A 13 12.47 -11.51 -0.63
CA GLY A 13 11.43 -12.33 -1.25
C GLY A 13 10.46 -11.61 -2.19
N GLU A 14 10.31 -10.27 -2.12
CA GLU A 14 9.44 -9.56 -3.06
C GLU A 14 10.15 -9.29 -4.41
N VAL A 15 9.54 -9.75 -5.49
CA VAL A 15 10.00 -9.52 -6.86
C VAL A 15 9.72 -8.05 -7.21
N GLN A 16 10.76 -7.31 -7.61
CA GLN A 16 10.58 -5.93 -8.07
C GLN A 16 9.53 -5.86 -9.19
N PRO A 17 8.65 -4.84 -9.19
CA PRO A 17 7.71 -4.63 -10.28
C PRO A 17 8.46 -4.52 -11.61
N VAL A 18 8.29 -5.51 -12.49
CA VAL A 18 8.87 -5.44 -13.83
C VAL A 18 7.87 -4.76 -14.76
N ILE A 19 8.23 -3.57 -15.24
CA ILE A 19 7.44 -2.84 -16.23
C ILE A 19 7.41 -3.64 -17.53
N GLU A 20 6.21 -3.93 -18.03
CA GLU A 20 6.00 -4.50 -19.35
C GLU A 20 5.84 -3.39 -20.39
N LYS A 21 5.01 -2.39 -20.07
CA LYS A 21 4.67 -1.31 -21.01
C LYS A 21 4.23 -0.05 -20.27
N THR A 22 4.54 1.11 -20.84
CA THR A 22 4.04 2.41 -20.36
C THR A 22 3.24 3.11 -21.45
N ARG A 23 2.15 3.79 -21.08
CA ARG A 23 1.36 4.66 -21.96
C ARG A 23 1.19 6.03 -21.31
N ARG A 24 1.72 7.07 -21.96
CA ARG A 24 1.45 8.45 -21.55
C ARG A 24 0.02 8.83 -21.97
N LEU A 25 -0.78 9.27 -21.00
CA LEU A 25 -2.20 9.63 -21.20
C LEU A 25 -2.41 11.14 -21.31
N GLY A 26 -1.42 11.92 -20.86
CA GLY A 26 -1.43 13.37 -20.88
C GLY A 26 -0.18 13.96 -20.20
N PRO A 27 -0.17 15.29 -19.96
CA PRO A 27 0.94 15.99 -19.32
C PRO A 27 1.29 15.43 -17.94
N GLY A 28 0.28 15.19 -17.09
CA GLY A 28 0.44 14.62 -15.74
C GLY A 28 -0.32 13.31 -15.50
N ALA A 29 -0.39 12.43 -16.52
CA ALA A 29 -0.98 11.09 -16.37
C ALA A 29 -0.22 10.04 -17.18
N ILE A 30 0.15 8.93 -16.52
CA ILE A 30 0.83 7.78 -17.13
C ILE A 30 0.15 6.49 -16.65
N GLU A 31 -0.02 5.54 -17.55
CA GLU A 31 -0.44 4.17 -17.23
C GLU A 31 0.74 3.22 -17.45
N VAL A 32 0.97 2.32 -16.50
CA VAL A 32 2.07 1.34 -16.46
C VAL A 32 1.46 -0.05 -16.34
N ILE A 33 1.72 -0.90 -17.32
CA ILE A 33 1.33 -2.31 -17.32
C ILE A 33 2.55 -3.10 -16.85
N ARG A 34 2.35 -3.98 -15.86
CA ARG A 34 3.40 -4.78 -15.23
C ARG A 34 3.32 -6.23 -15.68
N LYS A 35 4.47 -6.91 -15.70
CA LYS A 35 4.56 -8.33 -16.07
C LYS A 35 3.84 -9.28 -15.10
N ASP A 36 3.53 -8.82 -13.89
CA ASP A 36 2.74 -9.57 -12.91
C ASP A 36 1.22 -9.46 -13.15
N GLY A 37 0.81 -8.84 -14.26
CA GLY A 37 -0.60 -8.70 -14.66
C GLY A 37 -1.32 -7.50 -14.04
N LYS A 38 -0.63 -6.70 -13.20
CA LYS A 38 -1.19 -5.50 -12.60
C LYS A 38 -1.04 -4.29 -13.52
N THR A 39 -1.95 -3.33 -13.36
CA THR A 39 -1.87 -2.02 -14.02
C THR A 39 -1.80 -0.92 -12.97
N ASP A 40 -0.87 0.01 -13.14
CA ASP A 40 -0.73 1.20 -12.32
C ASP A 40 -1.08 2.45 -13.15
N VAL A 41 -1.90 3.36 -12.61
CA VAL A 41 -2.19 4.67 -13.21
C VAL A 41 -1.68 5.74 -12.26
N VAL A 42 -0.69 6.50 -12.71
CA VAL A 42 -0.07 7.61 -11.98
C VAL A 42 -0.65 8.93 -12.49
N LEU A 43 -1.13 9.77 -11.57
CA LEU A 43 -1.73 11.08 -11.82
C LEU A 43 -0.98 12.11 -10.97
N THR A 44 -0.50 13.19 -11.57
CA THR A 44 0.37 14.18 -10.87
C THR A 44 -0.17 15.60 -10.91
N GLU A 45 -1.35 15.80 -11.50
CA GLU A 45 -2.04 17.08 -11.54
C GLU A 45 -3.53 16.86 -11.88
N LYS A 46 -4.32 17.94 -11.79
CA LYS A 46 -5.73 17.93 -12.19
C LYS A 46 -5.90 17.47 -13.64
N CYS A 47 -6.64 16.38 -13.85
CA CYS A 47 -6.81 15.81 -15.18
C CYS A 47 -8.12 15.04 -15.36
N THR A 48 -8.48 14.76 -16.62
CA THR A 48 -9.51 13.79 -17.00
C THR A 48 -8.97 12.97 -18.16
N VAL A 49 -8.77 11.67 -17.94
CA VAL A 49 -8.05 10.79 -18.88
C VAL A 49 -8.72 9.43 -19.02
N LYS A 50 -8.67 8.86 -20.23
CA LYS A 50 -9.15 7.50 -20.49
C LYS A 50 -8.05 6.49 -20.17
N THR A 51 -8.32 5.59 -19.24
CA THR A 51 -7.44 4.52 -18.76
C THR A 51 -8.02 3.15 -19.08
N SER A 52 -7.28 2.10 -18.78
CA SER A 52 -7.74 0.71 -18.71
C SER A 52 -8.89 0.51 -17.71
N PHE A 53 -8.96 1.32 -16.66
CA PHE A 53 -10.04 1.34 -15.67
C PHE A 53 -11.29 2.12 -16.12
N GLY A 54 -11.22 2.76 -17.28
CA GLY A 54 -12.24 3.68 -17.79
C GLY A 54 -11.84 5.14 -17.67
N ASN A 55 -12.81 6.05 -17.69
CA ASN A 55 -12.57 7.48 -17.64
C ASN A 55 -12.26 7.92 -16.20
N VAL A 56 -11.02 8.33 -15.94
CA VAL A 56 -10.56 8.78 -14.64
C VAL A 56 -10.58 10.30 -14.58
N LYS A 57 -11.20 10.85 -13.54
CA LYS A 57 -11.14 12.28 -13.22
C LYS A 57 -10.46 12.47 -11.87
N PHE A 58 -9.41 13.26 -11.85
CA PHE A 58 -8.62 13.52 -10.65
C PHE A 58 -8.42 15.01 -10.43
N GLU A 59 -8.60 15.45 -9.18
CA GLU A 59 -8.29 16.79 -8.70
C GLU A 59 -7.51 16.64 -7.38
N GLY A 60 -6.20 16.85 -7.45
CA GLY A 60 -5.27 16.77 -6.32
C GLY A 60 -3.83 16.89 -6.79
N ASP A 61 -2.88 16.63 -5.89
CA ASP A 61 -1.45 16.78 -6.17
C ASP A 61 -0.85 15.50 -6.75
N PHE A 62 -1.28 14.34 -6.24
CA PHE A 62 -0.82 13.04 -6.70
C PHE A 62 -1.87 11.96 -6.46
N ALA A 63 -1.96 10.99 -7.36
CA ALA A 63 -2.62 9.71 -7.10
C ALA A 63 -1.94 8.56 -7.85
N LEU A 64 -1.85 7.41 -7.20
CA LEU A 64 -1.49 6.13 -7.77
C LEU A 64 -2.68 5.18 -7.63
N LEU A 65 -3.23 4.72 -8.75
CA LEU A 65 -4.23 3.68 -8.79
C LEU A 65 -3.59 2.37 -9.22
N THR A 66 -3.61 1.35 -8.38
CA THR A 66 -3.20 -0.01 -8.76
C THR A 66 -4.44 -0.85 -8.98
N GLY A 67 -4.49 -1.59 -10.09
CA GLY A 67 -5.63 -2.40 -10.48
C GLY A 67 -5.27 -3.78 -11.03
N GLU A 68 -6.29 -4.62 -11.03
CA GLU A 68 -6.27 -5.97 -11.59
C GLU A 68 -7.37 -6.04 -12.67
N GLY A 69 -6.97 -6.36 -13.91
CA GLY A 69 -7.87 -6.31 -15.06
C GLY A 69 -8.35 -4.88 -15.35
N ASP A 70 -9.67 -4.67 -15.39
CA ASP A 70 -10.33 -3.40 -15.73
C ASP A 70 -10.72 -2.55 -14.51
N ARG A 71 -10.23 -2.89 -13.31
CA ARG A 71 -10.64 -2.23 -12.05
C ARG A 71 -9.45 -1.85 -11.17
N PRO A 72 -9.42 -0.61 -10.63
CA PRO A 72 -8.43 -0.23 -9.64
C PRO A 72 -8.81 -0.81 -8.26
N VAL A 73 -7.94 -1.59 -7.66
CA VAL A 73 -8.17 -2.27 -6.37
C VAL A 73 -7.57 -1.49 -5.20
N ARG A 74 -6.63 -0.58 -5.48
CA ARG A 74 -5.95 0.25 -4.48
C ARG A 74 -5.76 1.66 -5.03
N ALA A 75 -5.92 2.65 -4.16
CA ALA A 75 -5.59 4.04 -4.44
C ALA A 75 -4.70 4.59 -3.33
N GLU A 76 -3.65 5.28 -3.74
CA GLU A 76 -2.85 6.17 -2.90
C GLU A 76 -3.03 7.57 -3.46
N SER A 77 -3.22 8.57 -2.62
CA SER A 77 -3.36 9.94 -3.11
C SER A 77 -2.89 10.98 -2.10
N LEU A 78 -2.48 12.13 -2.62
CA LEU A 78 -2.05 13.30 -1.86
C LEU A 78 -2.87 14.52 -2.27
N GLY A 79 -3.43 15.22 -1.29
CA GLY A 79 -4.22 16.43 -1.54
C GLY A 79 -5.43 16.18 -2.44
N CYS A 80 -5.96 14.96 -2.45
CA CYS A 80 -7.04 14.57 -3.35
C CYS A 80 -8.37 15.17 -2.90
N ASN A 81 -8.84 16.14 -3.67
CA ASN A 81 -10.17 16.73 -3.52
C ASN A 81 -11.22 15.88 -4.23
N ARG A 82 -10.83 15.20 -5.32
CA ARG A 82 -11.73 14.39 -6.12
C ARG A 82 -10.98 13.30 -6.89
N LEU A 83 -11.45 12.06 -6.78
CA LEU A 83 -11.00 10.96 -7.63
C LEU A 83 -12.19 10.10 -8.04
N GLU A 84 -12.44 10.04 -9.35
CA GLU A 84 -13.57 9.33 -9.95
C GLU A 84 -13.11 8.40 -11.06
N VAL A 85 -13.81 7.27 -11.18
CA VAL A 85 -13.70 6.33 -12.30
C VAL A 85 -15.09 6.18 -12.90
N ASN A 86 -15.24 6.43 -14.20
CA ASN A 86 -16.50 6.40 -14.93
C ASN A 86 -17.62 7.22 -14.26
N GLY A 87 -17.26 8.40 -13.73
CA GLY A 87 -18.19 9.32 -13.05
C GLY A 87 -18.65 8.85 -11.65
N LYS A 88 -18.17 7.71 -11.16
CA LYS A 88 -18.36 7.28 -9.77
C LYS A 88 -17.15 7.73 -8.95
N SER A 89 -17.38 8.51 -7.90
CA SER A 89 -16.32 8.81 -6.93
C SER A 89 -15.88 7.52 -6.26
N ILE A 90 -14.58 7.23 -6.39
CA ILE A 90 -13.94 6.07 -5.75
C ILE A 90 -13.17 6.49 -4.50
N PHE A 91 -12.89 7.79 -4.39
CA PHE A 91 -12.21 8.36 -3.25
C PHE A 91 -12.51 9.86 -3.15
N SER A 92 -12.78 10.31 -1.92
CA SER A 92 -12.94 11.72 -1.55
C SER A 92 -12.41 11.92 -0.13
N GLY A 93 -11.57 12.93 0.06
CA GLY A 93 -10.93 13.23 1.35
C GLY A 93 -9.40 13.25 1.24
N THR A 94 -8.75 13.85 2.24
CA THR A 94 -7.31 14.11 2.16
C THR A 94 -6.48 12.84 2.13
N GLY A 95 -6.93 11.70 2.69
CA GLY A 95 -6.22 10.40 2.63
C GLY A 95 -4.78 10.43 3.14
N VAL A 96 -4.43 11.50 3.84
CA VAL A 96 -3.07 11.93 4.06
C VAL A 96 -2.87 12.16 5.54
N LEU A 97 -1.87 11.48 6.07
CA LEU A 97 -1.27 11.92 7.32
C LEU A 97 -0.43 13.16 7.02
N THR A 98 -0.69 14.25 7.73
CA THR A 98 0.08 15.49 7.64
C THR A 98 0.78 15.77 8.95
N ALA A 99 2.05 16.13 8.90
CA ALA A 99 2.78 16.61 10.06
C ALA A 99 3.83 17.65 9.66
N LYS A 100 4.39 18.35 10.63
CA LYS A 100 5.48 19.30 10.42
C LYS A 100 6.79 18.71 10.93
N VAL A 101 7.84 18.83 10.14
CA VAL A 101 9.20 18.47 10.55
C VAL A 101 9.68 19.49 11.57
N VAL A 102 10.02 19.03 12.77
CA VAL A 102 10.56 19.85 13.86
C VAL A 102 12.05 19.61 14.09
N GLU A 103 12.59 18.51 13.56
CA GLU A 103 14.00 18.15 13.65
C GLU A 103 14.41 17.27 12.47
N VAL A 104 15.64 17.40 12.01
CA VAL A 104 16.21 16.61 10.91
C VAL A 104 17.59 16.09 11.35
N ASP A 105 17.78 14.77 11.31
CA ASP A 105 19.08 14.12 11.39
C ASP A 105 19.45 13.61 9.99
N PRO A 106 20.29 14.36 9.24
CA PRO A 106 20.59 14.05 7.86
C PRO A 106 21.56 12.86 7.69
N VAL A 107 22.26 12.45 8.76
CA VAL A 107 23.20 11.33 8.75
C VAL A 107 22.47 10.03 9.08
N ALA A 108 21.59 10.06 10.08
CA ALA A 108 20.75 8.90 10.41
C ALA A 108 19.52 8.76 9.49
N CYS A 109 19.33 9.69 8.55
CA CYS A 109 18.14 9.75 7.67
C CYS A 109 16.83 9.79 8.45
N ARG A 110 16.79 10.56 9.53
CA ARG A 110 15.62 10.67 10.41
C ARG A 110 15.04 12.07 10.39
N VAL A 111 13.73 12.15 10.52
CA VAL A 111 13.02 13.39 10.82
C VAL A 111 12.14 13.16 12.03
N ARG A 112 12.09 14.14 12.92
CA ARG A 112 11.10 14.18 14.00
C ARG A 112 9.96 15.10 13.61
N LEU A 113 8.76 14.65 13.87
CA LEU A 113 7.51 15.32 13.57
C LEU A 113 6.98 16.07 14.80
N ASP A 114 6.10 17.03 14.57
CA ASP A 114 5.45 17.83 15.62
C ASP A 114 4.43 17.05 16.45
N HIS A 115 4.05 15.85 16.00
CA HIS A 115 3.18 14.92 16.72
C HIS A 115 3.42 13.47 16.25
N PRO A 116 3.07 12.47 17.07
CA PRO A 116 3.24 11.07 16.71
C PRO A 116 2.34 10.69 15.54
N VAL A 117 2.83 9.77 14.72
CA VAL A 117 2.12 9.27 13.55
C VAL A 117 1.75 7.81 13.77
N GLU A 118 0.45 7.52 13.69
CA GLU A 118 -0.10 6.18 13.92
C GLU A 118 -0.34 5.45 12.59
N GLY A 119 -0.12 4.14 12.58
CA GLY A 119 -0.40 3.26 11.44
C GLY A 119 0.80 2.46 10.97
N ASP A 120 0.56 1.54 10.06
CA ASP A 120 1.59 0.79 9.36
C ASP A 120 2.08 1.62 8.17
N LEU A 121 3.13 2.42 8.39
CA LEU A 121 3.66 3.37 7.40
C LEU A 121 4.97 2.88 6.75
N GLU A 122 5.52 1.74 7.19
CA GLU A 122 6.74 1.20 6.60
C GLU A 122 6.56 0.95 5.10
N ASN A 123 7.59 1.27 4.32
CA ASN A 123 7.63 1.23 2.86
C ASN A 123 6.68 2.20 2.14
N LEU A 124 5.83 2.96 2.84
CA LEU A 124 5.04 4.02 2.21
C LEU A 124 5.91 5.21 1.81
N ILE A 125 5.40 6.01 0.88
CA ILE A 125 6.10 7.22 0.41
C ILE A 125 5.65 8.42 1.26
N ALA A 126 6.62 9.05 1.92
CA ALA A 126 6.47 10.34 2.58
C ALA A 126 6.88 11.47 1.62
N ILE A 127 5.99 12.42 1.39
CA ILE A 127 6.25 13.60 0.58
C ILE A 127 6.46 14.81 1.47
N PHE A 128 7.61 15.45 1.33
CA PHE A 128 8.01 16.65 2.04
C PHE A 128 7.89 17.86 1.12
N SER A 129 7.28 18.92 1.63
CA SER A 129 7.14 20.19 0.94
C SER A 129 7.25 21.35 1.91
N ASN A 130 7.95 22.42 1.55
CA ASN A 130 8.01 23.62 2.37
C ASN A 130 7.12 24.71 1.78
N PRO A 131 6.20 25.33 2.54
CA PRO A 131 5.38 26.44 2.04
C PRO A 131 6.20 27.71 1.75
N ASP A 132 7.36 27.89 2.38
CA ASP A 132 8.20 29.08 2.25
C ASP A 132 9.15 29.01 1.03
N TYR A 133 9.22 27.87 0.34
CA TYR A 133 10.00 27.69 -0.89
C TYR A 133 9.56 26.50 -1.74
N SER A 134 9.51 26.70 -3.07
CA SER A 134 8.91 25.77 -4.03
C SER A 134 9.72 24.48 -4.25
N ARG A 135 9.60 23.51 -3.34
CA ARG A 135 10.05 22.14 -3.61
C ARG A 135 9.19 21.07 -2.93
N THR A 136 9.01 19.98 -3.67
CA THR A 136 8.44 18.71 -3.20
C THR A 136 9.50 17.62 -3.34
N THR A 137 9.74 16.84 -2.29
CA THR A 137 10.63 15.66 -2.29
C THR A 137 9.92 14.47 -1.69
N ALA A 138 10.32 13.26 -2.07
CA ALA A 138 9.69 12.03 -1.63
C ALA A 138 10.75 11.01 -1.18
N TYR A 139 10.45 10.31 -0.09
CA TYR A 139 11.26 9.21 0.43
C TYR A 139 10.36 8.04 0.82
N HIS A 140 10.85 6.80 0.67
CA HIS A 140 10.22 5.66 1.34
C HIS A 140 10.51 5.73 2.84
N ILE A 141 9.53 5.36 3.66
CA ILE A 141 9.66 5.25 5.11
C ILE A 141 10.28 3.89 5.42
N ALA A 142 11.44 3.89 6.08
CA ALA A 142 12.11 2.68 6.53
C ALA A 142 11.53 2.16 7.86
N ASN A 143 11.19 3.05 8.79
CA ASN A 143 10.64 2.71 10.10
C ASN A 143 9.91 3.91 10.72
N VAL A 144 9.01 3.65 11.68
CA VAL A 144 8.28 4.66 12.46
C VAL A 144 8.43 4.36 13.96
N SER A 145 8.81 5.37 14.73
CA SER A 145 8.84 5.28 16.20
C SER A 145 8.28 6.55 16.83
N GLY A 146 6.98 6.52 17.16
CA GLY A 146 6.26 7.66 17.72
C GLY A 146 6.27 8.86 16.76
N GLU A 147 7.04 9.88 17.09
CA GLU A 147 7.22 11.11 16.29
C GLU A 147 8.33 11.00 15.25
N VAL A 148 9.09 9.92 15.23
CA VAL A 148 10.28 9.80 14.38
C VAL A 148 9.98 8.94 13.15
N LEU A 149 10.23 9.49 11.97
CA LEU A 149 10.31 8.74 10.72
C LEU A 149 11.78 8.48 10.38
N GLU A 150 12.12 7.22 10.15
CA GLU A 150 13.37 6.84 9.49
C GLU A 150 13.11 6.69 8.00
N LEU A 151 13.93 7.31 7.16
CA LEU A 151 13.75 7.39 5.72
C LEU A 151 14.76 6.50 5.01
N GLN A 152 14.32 5.82 3.96
CA GLN A 152 15.15 4.97 3.14
C GLN A 152 16.03 5.81 2.20
N ALA A 153 17.17 6.27 2.71
CA ALA A 153 18.20 6.98 1.97
C ALA A 153 19.57 6.72 2.61
N ASN A 154 20.65 7.00 1.88
CA ASN A 154 22.00 6.96 2.44
C ASN A 154 22.33 8.24 3.24
N SER A 155 21.72 9.36 2.87
CA SER A 155 21.77 10.64 3.59
C SER A 155 20.63 11.54 3.10
N LEU A 156 20.22 12.51 3.92
CA LEU A 156 19.35 13.63 3.52
C LEU A 156 20.16 14.85 3.03
N VAL A 157 21.49 14.70 2.91
CA VAL A 157 22.37 15.64 2.21
C VAL A 157 22.47 15.20 0.75
N LEU A 158 22.11 16.10 -0.16
CA LEU A 158 22.09 15.83 -1.59
C LEU A 158 23.47 15.87 -2.22
N GLY A 159 24.35 16.67 -1.63
CA GLY A 159 25.72 16.84 -2.09
C GLY A 159 26.48 17.78 -1.19
N LYS A 160 27.77 17.90 -1.46
CA LYS A 160 28.68 18.82 -0.77
C LYS A 160 29.42 19.68 -1.79
N GLY A 161 29.77 20.89 -1.39
CA GLY A 161 30.62 21.80 -2.13
C GLY A 161 31.61 22.49 -1.21
N ARG A 162 32.45 23.35 -1.78
CA ARG A 162 33.35 24.20 -1.02
C ARG A 162 33.29 25.63 -1.51
N VAL A 163 33.17 26.58 -0.59
CA VAL A 163 33.17 28.01 -0.92
C VAL A 163 34.56 28.42 -1.42
N GLN A 164 34.67 28.85 -2.67
CA GLN A 164 35.90 29.40 -3.24
C GLN A 164 35.99 30.91 -3.10
N SER A 165 34.88 31.60 -3.28
CA SER A 165 34.79 33.04 -3.11
C SER A 165 33.37 33.46 -2.77
N ILE A 166 33.24 34.66 -2.21
CA ILE A 166 31.99 35.26 -1.78
C ILE A 166 31.90 36.66 -2.39
N GLU A 167 30.84 36.92 -3.15
CA GLU A 167 30.56 38.20 -3.79
C GLU A 167 29.21 38.73 -3.27
N GLY A 168 29.23 39.50 -2.20
CA GLY A 168 28.01 39.89 -1.48
C GLY A 168 27.29 38.65 -0.93
N ASN A 169 26.07 38.41 -1.39
CA ASN A 169 25.29 37.21 -1.06
C ASN A 169 25.41 36.08 -2.09
N THR A 170 26.41 36.12 -2.96
CA THR A 170 26.68 35.05 -3.93
C THR A 170 27.87 34.21 -3.49
N LEU A 171 27.67 32.92 -3.32
CA LEU A 171 28.73 31.94 -3.05
C LEU A 171 29.17 31.29 -4.37
N ILE A 172 30.48 31.18 -4.58
CA ILE A 172 31.04 30.43 -5.72
C ILE A 172 31.59 29.10 -5.19
N SER A 173 31.07 27.98 -5.69
CA SER A 173 31.45 26.63 -5.29
C SER A 173 32.24 25.90 -6.38
N ASP A 174 33.31 25.20 -5.98
CA ASP A 174 34.22 24.45 -6.88
C ASP A 174 33.66 23.13 -7.40
N VAL A 175 32.77 22.51 -6.64
CA VAL A 175 32.11 21.27 -7.03
C VAL A 175 30.72 21.59 -7.56
N PRO A 176 30.49 21.50 -8.89
CA PRO A 176 29.13 21.42 -9.41
C PRO A 176 28.55 20.09 -8.92
N HIS A 177 27.48 20.19 -8.12
CA HIS A 177 26.70 19.05 -7.66
C HIS A 177 26.35 18.14 -8.84
N GLU A 178 26.32 16.81 -8.65
CA GLU A 178 26.13 15.83 -9.74
C GLU A 178 24.90 16.14 -10.61
N TYR A 179 23.79 16.55 -10.00
CA TYR A 179 22.57 16.99 -10.68
C TYR A 179 22.75 18.21 -11.61
N ALA A 180 23.66 19.13 -11.29
CA ALA A 180 23.99 20.24 -12.18
C ALA A 180 24.71 19.76 -13.46
N ARG A 181 25.45 18.65 -13.39
CA ARG A 181 26.16 18.10 -14.57
C ARG A 181 25.21 17.46 -15.60
N SER A 182 24.00 17.07 -15.18
CA SER A 182 23.01 16.43 -16.03
C SER A 182 22.04 17.39 -16.74
N VAL A 183 22.05 18.68 -16.38
CA VAL A 183 21.20 19.71 -17.00
C VAL A 183 22.00 20.46 -18.07
N PRO A 184 21.45 20.76 -19.26
CA PRO A 184 22.16 21.54 -20.27
C PRO A 184 22.60 22.91 -19.72
N ARG A 185 23.84 23.35 -20.01
CA ARG A 185 24.46 24.59 -19.51
C ARG A 185 23.68 25.90 -19.72
N LYS A 186 22.60 25.88 -20.51
CA LYS A 186 21.77 27.06 -20.79
C LYS A 186 20.50 27.11 -19.94
N ASP A 187 20.23 26.07 -19.17
CA ASP A 187 19.05 25.94 -18.33
C ASP A 187 19.46 26.05 -16.86
N SER A 188 18.70 26.81 -16.05
CA SER A 188 18.83 26.74 -14.59
C SER A 188 18.55 25.32 -14.15
N THR A 189 19.25 24.84 -13.11
CA THR A 189 18.89 23.54 -12.54
C THR A 189 17.46 23.54 -12.02
N LEU A 190 16.94 24.72 -11.60
CA LEU A 190 15.72 24.95 -10.81
C LEU A 190 15.59 24.03 -9.58
N PHE A 191 16.59 23.19 -9.37
CA PHE A 191 16.54 22.07 -8.47
C PHE A 191 16.92 22.59 -7.11
N PHE A 192 18.04 23.33 -7.03
CA PHE A 192 18.56 23.92 -5.81
C PHE A 192 17.81 25.18 -5.37
N ASP A 193 17.11 25.84 -6.28
CA ASP A 193 16.36 27.05 -6.00
C ASP A 193 15.32 26.79 -4.90
N GLY A 194 15.38 27.58 -3.84
CA GLY A 194 14.57 27.43 -2.64
C GLY A 194 15.10 26.44 -1.60
N LYS A 195 16.06 25.55 -1.92
CA LYS A 195 16.65 24.63 -0.93
C LYS A 195 17.53 25.38 0.06
N ARG A 196 17.93 24.67 1.12
CA ARG A 196 18.86 25.20 2.11
C ARG A 196 20.29 24.74 1.87
N LEU A 197 21.21 25.66 2.08
CA LEU A 197 22.65 25.44 2.09
C LEU A 197 23.15 25.60 3.52
N ALA A 198 23.78 24.57 4.09
CA ALA A 198 24.32 24.60 5.44
C ALA A 198 25.84 24.74 5.42
N GLY A 199 26.38 25.62 6.26
CA GLY A 199 27.81 25.79 6.49
C GLY A 199 28.30 25.05 7.75
N PRO A 200 29.60 25.17 8.10
CA PRO A 200 30.20 24.46 9.23
C PRO A 200 29.59 24.79 10.60
N SER A 201 29.00 25.98 10.74
CA SER A 201 28.29 26.42 11.95
C SER A 201 26.96 25.67 12.17
N GLY A 202 26.49 24.92 11.18
CA GLY A 202 25.16 24.31 11.17
C GLY A 202 24.02 25.28 10.86
N LYS A 203 24.29 26.59 10.76
CA LYS A 203 23.30 27.55 10.27
C LYS A 203 23.12 27.34 8.76
N ALA A 204 21.86 27.38 8.33
CA ALA A 204 21.49 27.16 6.95
C ALA A 204 20.83 28.40 6.33
N THR A 205 21.19 28.74 5.10
CA THR A 205 20.64 29.86 4.34
C THR A 205 19.84 29.36 3.14
N LYS A 206 18.86 30.13 2.66
CA LYS A 206 18.03 29.76 1.51
C LYS A 206 18.76 30.10 0.21
N ILE A 207 18.80 29.15 -0.72
CA ILE A 207 19.28 29.36 -2.08
C ILE A 207 18.18 30.09 -2.87
N LEU A 208 18.50 31.24 -3.44
CA LEU A 208 17.59 32.03 -4.26
C LEU A 208 17.65 31.60 -5.73
N SER A 209 18.86 31.42 -6.24
CA SER A 209 19.10 31.00 -7.63
C SER A 209 20.43 30.28 -7.78
N THR A 210 20.56 29.48 -8.83
CA THR A 210 21.82 28.86 -9.25
C THR A 210 22.13 29.13 -10.71
N ASP A 211 23.38 29.51 -10.99
CA ASP A 211 23.90 29.66 -12.35
C ASP A 211 25.01 28.65 -12.61
N GLN A 212 24.90 27.91 -13.72
CA GLN A 212 25.81 26.83 -14.05
C GLN A 212 27.05 27.33 -14.80
N GLY A 213 28.22 26.91 -14.33
CA GLY A 213 29.50 27.09 -15.00
C GLY A 213 30.49 25.99 -14.63
N ASP A 214 31.78 26.20 -14.93
CA ASP A 214 32.85 25.33 -14.42
C ASP A 214 32.93 25.40 -12.88
N THR A 215 32.45 26.51 -12.30
CA THR A 215 32.09 26.65 -10.88
C THR A 215 30.59 26.92 -10.78
N LEU A 216 29.97 26.50 -9.67
CA LEU A 216 28.54 26.75 -9.42
C LEU A 216 28.39 28.07 -8.66
N ARG A 217 27.68 29.04 -9.25
CA ARG A 217 27.32 30.28 -8.57
C ARG A 217 25.97 30.09 -7.87
N ILE A 218 25.92 30.42 -6.58
CA ILE A 218 24.78 30.17 -5.71
C ILE A 218 24.42 31.49 -5.04
N GLU A 219 23.31 32.09 -5.44
CA GLU A 219 22.77 33.26 -4.75
C GLU A 219 22.02 32.78 -3.51
N VAL A 220 22.33 33.35 -2.35
CA VAL A 220 21.69 33.00 -1.07
C VAL A 220 21.03 34.22 -0.43
N GLU A 221 20.09 33.99 0.49
CA GLU A 221 19.42 35.07 1.21
C GLU A 221 20.37 35.84 2.15
N ASP A 222 21.25 35.11 2.82
CA ASP A 222 22.26 35.64 3.74
C ASP A 222 23.53 34.80 3.66
N ALA A 223 24.65 35.43 3.27
CA ALA A 223 25.96 34.79 3.19
C ALA A 223 26.87 35.09 4.39
N SER A 224 26.40 35.83 5.40
CA SER A 224 27.24 36.32 6.52
C SER A 224 27.86 35.22 7.40
N ASP A 225 27.31 34.01 7.32
CA ASP A 225 27.75 32.83 8.08
C ASP A 225 28.76 31.94 7.33
N PHE A 226 29.20 32.34 6.13
CA PHE A 226 30.12 31.55 5.30
C PHE A 226 31.46 32.26 5.11
N GLU A 227 32.53 31.47 5.12
CA GLU A 227 33.89 31.91 4.82
C GLU A 227 34.47 31.15 3.62
N VAL A 228 35.48 31.75 2.99
CA VAL A 228 36.23 31.10 1.91
C VAL A 228 36.95 29.87 2.48
N GLY A 229 36.74 28.72 1.83
CA GLY A 229 37.28 27.43 2.24
C GLY A 229 36.29 26.56 3.02
N ASP A 230 35.13 27.11 3.42
CA ASP A 230 34.09 26.36 4.12
C ASP A 230 33.54 25.23 3.27
N SER A 231 33.27 24.10 3.94
CA SER A 231 32.48 23.02 3.36
C SER A 231 31.00 23.36 3.49
N ILE A 232 30.26 23.22 2.39
CA ILE A 232 28.83 23.50 2.32
C ILE A 232 28.07 22.24 1.94
N GLU A 233 26.90 22.05 2.55
CA GLU A 233 26.04 20.91 2.31
C GLU A 233 24.69 21.37 1.76
N TYR A 234 24.25 20.72 0.66
CA TYR A 234 22.93 20.94 0.11
C TYR A 234 21.95 20.05 0.86
N VAL A 235 21.14 20.65 1.72
CA VAL A 235 20.22 19.91 2.58
C VAL A 235 18.91 19.66 1.83
N ASP A 236 18.41 18.42 1.85
CA ASP A 236 17.15 18.09 1.21
C ASP A 236 15.94 18.51 2.07
N LEU A 237 15.92 18.06 3.32
CA LEU A 237 14.82 18.28 4.28
C LEU A 237 15.22 19.25 5.37
N SER A 238 14.29 20.08 5.81
CA SER A 238 14.53 21.10 6.83
C SER A 238 13.43 21.16 7.86
N VAL A 239 13.78 21.67 9.05
CA VAL A 239 12.79 22.08 10.04
C VAL A 239 11.84 23.09 9.41
N GLY A 240 10.53 22.84 9.53
CA GLY A 240 9.50 23.62 8.87
C GLY A 240 8.76 22.88 7.76
N ASP A 241 9.40 21.88 7.14
CA ASP A 241 8.81 21.13 6.04
C ASP A 241 7.51 20.44 6.47
N GLN A 242 6.51 20.50 5.61
CA GLN A 242 5.27 19.72 5.73
C GLN A 242 5.50 18.34 5.15
N VAL A 243 5.30 17.30 5.96
CA VAL A 243 5.26 15.92 5.48
C VAL A 243 3.81 15.51 5.21
N ARG A 244 3.61 14.80 4.10
CA ARG A 244 2.34 14.26 3.65
C ARG A 244 2.55 12.82 3.21
N ILE A 245 1.86 11.89 3.86
CA ILE A 245 1.98 10.45 3.57
C ILE A 245 0.66 9.98 2.99
N ALA A 246 0.68 9.45 1.77
CA ALA A 246 -0.50 8.84 1.15
C ALA A 246 -0.74 7.49 1.82
N LEU A 247 -1.82 7.36 2.59
CA LEU A 247 -2.18 6.07 3.16
C LEU A 247 -2.88 5.24 2.08
N PRO A 248 -2.38 4.04 1.73
CA PRO A 248 -3.00 3.21 0.73
C PRO A 248 -4.40 2.79 1.16
N GLN A 249 -5.36 3.13 0.32
CA GLN A 249 -6.76 2.75 0.53
C GLN A 249 -7.09 1.59 -0.42
N VAL A 250 -7.54 0.48 0.15
CA VAL A 250 -8.16 -0.58 -0.64
C VAL A 250 -9.49 -0.03 -1.15
N LEU A 251 -9.59 0.15 -2.47
CA LEU A 251 -10.79 0.66 -3.10
C LEU A 251 -11.87 -0.42 -3.05
N ARG A 252 -12.85 -0.21 -2.17
CA ARG A 252 -14.06 -1.02 -2.14
C ARG A 252 -15.08 -0.36 -3.04
N PHE A 253 -15.13 -0.79 -4.29
CA PHE A 253 -16.26 -0.45 -5.14
C PHE A 253 -17.55 -0.97 -4.51
N PRO A 254 -18.56 -0.12 -4.30
CA PRO A 254 -19.91 -0.62 -4.06
C PRO A 254 -20.24 -1.49 -5.27
N GLN A 255 -20.51 -2.77 -5.04
CA GLN A 255 -21.17 -3.59 -6.05
C GLN A 255 -22.37 -2.78 -6.56
N GLU A 256 -22.54 -2.71 -7.89
CA GLU A 256 -23.75 -2.14 -8.46
C GLU A 256 -24.95 -2.71 -7.72
N LYS A 257 -25.84 -1.81 -7.28
CA LYS A 257 -27.10 -2.13 -6.61
C LYS A 257 -27.90 -3.09 -7.49
N THR A 258 -27.66 -4.38 -7.33
CA THR A 258 -28.74 -5.27 -6.98
C THR A 258 -28.93 -5.10 -5.46
N SER A 259 -30.12 -4.67 -5.06
CA SER A 259 -30.39 -4.19 -3.71
C SER A 259 -30.12 -5.26 -2.64
N LYS A 260 -29.17 -4.96 -1.75
CA LYS A 260 -28.98 -5.37 -0.35
C LYS A 260 -27.47 -5.51 -0.15
N THR A 261 -26.90 -4.83 0.84
CA THR A 261 -25.65 -5.31 1.47
C THR A 261 -25.81 -6.82 1.61
N PRO A 262 -24.92 -7.68 1.08
CA PRO A 262 -25.01 -9.08 1.44
C PRO A 262 -24.75 -9.08 2.94
N LYS A 263 -25.84 -9.17 3.71
CA LYS A 263 -25.77 -9.64 5.08
C LYS A 263 -24.87 -10.85 4.99
N LYS A 264 -23.79 -10.88 5.77
CA LYS A 264 -22.96 -12.09 5.92
C LYS A 264 -23.95 -13.25 6.00
N PRO A 265 -23.95 -14.17 5.02
CA PRO A 265 -25.06 -15.11 4.89
C PRO A 265 -25.08 -15.98 6.15
N ASN A 266 -26.27 -16.29 6.66
CA ASN A 266 -26.33 -17.32 7.69
C ASN A 266 -25.89 -18.65 7.06
N ILE A 267 -24.91 -19.31 7.66
CA ILE A 267 -24.43 -20.62 7.21
C ILE A 267 -25.18 -21.66 8.04
N VAL A 268 -26.00 -22.47 7.37
CA VAL A 268 -26.72 -23.59 7.99
C VAL A 268 -26.21 -24.87 7.36
N LEU A 269 -25.44 -25.66 8.12
CA LEU A 269 -24.97 -26.97 7.70
C LEU A 269 -25.91 -28.03 8.26
N ILE A 270 -26.57 -28.76 7.36
CA ILE A 270 -27.47 -29.88 7.71
C ILE A 270 -26.79 -31.17 7.27
N THR A 271 -26.50 -32.04 8.22
CA THR A 271 -25.96 -33.38 7.96
C THR A 271 -26.97 -34.41 8.45
N ALA A 272 -27.35 -35.36 7.58
CA ALA A 272 -28.14 -36.53 7.97
C ALA A 272 -27.21 -37.72 8.18
N ASP A 273 -27.35 -38.42 9.31
CA ASP A 273 -26.54 -39.61 9.60
C ASP A 273 -27.06 -40.82 8.81
N ASN A 274 -26.16 -41.58 8.21
CA ASN A 274 -26.44 -42.77 7.40
C ASN A 274 -27.47 -42.58 6.25
N LEU A 275 -27.54 -41.38 5.65
CA LEU A 275 -28.37 -41.16 4.45
C LEU A 275 -27.62 -41.58 3.17
N GLY A 276 -28.18 -42.53 2.44
CA GLY A 276 -27.68 -42.99 1.16
C GLY A 276 -28.03 -42.05 0.00
N TYR A 277 -27.23 -42.09 -1.07
CA TYR A 277 -27.44 -41.27 -2.28
C TYR A 277 -28.83 -41.48 -2.91
N GLY A 278 -29.33 -42.71 -2.90
CA GLY A 278 -30.62 -43.09 -3.48
C GLY A 278 -31.81 -43.00 -2.52
N ASP A 279 -31.66 -42.43 -1.32
CA ASP A 279 -32.73 -42.43 -0.30
C ASP A 279 -33.74 -41.28 -0.45
N VAL A 280 -33.39 -40.25 -1.24
CA VAL A 280 -34.17 -39.02 -1.41
C VAL A 280 -34.75 -38.91 -2.82
N GLY A 281 -35.96 -38.35 -2.93
CA GLY A 281 -36.72 -38.29 -4.17
C GLY A 281 -36.02 -37.56 -5.30
N CYS A 282 -35.34 -36.45 -4.99
CA CYS A 282 -34.56 -35.71 -5.96
C CYS A 282 -33.32 -36.47 -6.49
N TYR A 283 -33.01 -37.66 -5.99
CA TYR A 283 -31.99 -38.56 -6.54
C TYR A 283 -32.57 -39.86 -7.11
N GLY A 284 -33.89 -39.93 -7.29
CA GLY A 284 -34.59 -41.00 -8.00
C GLY A 284 -35.38 -41.97 -7.12
N ASN A 285 -35.50 -41.72 -5.81
CA ASN A 285 -36.33 -42.54 -4.93
C ASN A 285 -37.83 -42.24 -5.11
N ASP A 286 -38.63 -43.22 -5.54
CA ASP A 286 -40.07 -43.05 -5.75
C ASP A 286 -40.94 -43.56 -4.57
N GLN A 287 -40.32 -44.23 -3.59
CA GLN A 287 -41.01 -44.80 -2.42
C GLN A 287 -41.00 -43.86 -1.22
N VAL A 288 -39.85 -43.21 -0.95
CA VAL A 288 -39.65 -42.34 0.21
C VAL A 288 -40.06 -40.91 -0.15
N LYS A 289 -40.97 -40.33 0.64
CA LYS A 289 -41.48 -38.98 0.40
C LYS A 289 -40.59 -37.94 1.08
N THR A 290 -39.81 -37.20 0.29
CA THR A 290 -38.88 -36.16 0.79
C THR A 290 -39.16 -34.75 0.25
N PRO A 291 -40.42 -34.28 0.25
CA PRO A 291 -40.84 -33.10 -0.52
C PRO A 291 -40.12 -31.80 -0.12
N THR A 292 -39.63 -31.68 1.13
CA THR A 292 -38.86 -30.50 1.56
C THR A 292 -37.43 -30.52 1.04
N ILE A 293 -36.79 -31.70 0.99
CA ILE A 293 -35.43 -31.87 0.44
C ILE A 293 -35.49 -31.74 -1.08
N ASP A 294 -36.53 -32.28 -1.72
CA ASP A 294 -36.72 -32.19 -3.16
C ASP A 294 -36.88 -30.73 -3.60
N ARG A 295 -37.73 -29.97 -2.88
CA ARG A 295 -37.87 -28.53 -3.10
C ARG A 295 -36.57 -27.76 -2.87
N LEU A 296 -35.75 -28.15 -1.88
CA LEU A 296 -34.45 -27.51 -1.66
C LEU A 296 -33.50 -27.76 -2.84
N ALA A 297 -33.49 -28.97 -3.39
CA ALA A 297 -32.70 -29.31 -4.57
C ALA A 297 -33.15 -28.56 -5.83
N GLU A 298 -34.47 -28.38 -6.02
CA GLU A 298 -35.04 -27.59 -7.14
C GLU A 298 -34.71 -26.10 -7.05
N GLN A 299 -34.64 -25.55 -5.84
CA GLN A 299 -34.40 -24.12 -5.59
C GLN A 299 -32.91 -23.77 -5.46
N GLY A 300 -32.02 -24.77 -5.52
CA GLY A 300 -30.60 -24.62 -5.25
C GLY A 300 -29.72 -25.36 -6.25
N VAL A 301 -28.52 -25.72 -5.78
CA VAL A 301 -27.58 -26.55 -6.54
C VAL A 301 -27.63 -27.97 -5.97
N ARG A 302 -27.97 -28.94 -6.83
CA ARG A 302 -27.92 -30.36 -6.51
C ARG A 302 -26.62 -30.96 -7.03
N LEU A 303 -25.84 -31.56 -6.15
CA LEU A 303 -24.57 -32.20 -6.49
C LEU A 303 -24.81 -33.70 -6.76
N THR A 304 -24.54 -34.16 -7.98
CA THR A 304 -24.65 -35.58 -8.35
C THR A 304 -23.41 -36.40 -7.99
N ASP A 305 -22.30 -35.70 -7.72
CA ASP A 305 -20.98 -36.28 -7.48
C ASP A 305 -20.36 -35.66 -6.22
N PHE A 306 -21.05 -35.80 -5.08
CA PHE A 306 -20.58 -35.32 -3.77
C PHE A 306 -20.14 -36.50 -2.89
N TYR A 307 -18.88 -36.47 -2.45
CA TYR A 307 -18.26 -37.55 -1.70
C TYR A 307 -17.88 -37.08 -0.30
N THR A 308 -18.17 -37.92 0.70
CA THR A 308 -17.57 -37.77 2.03
C THR A 308 -16.10 -38.22 1.98
N ALA A 309 -15.23 -37.54 2.73
CA ALA A 309 -13.81 -37.89 2.82
C ALA A 309 -13.57 -39.22 3.56
N SER A 310 -14.57 -39.74 4.27
CA SER A 310 -14.52 -41.03 4.95
C SER A 310 -15.92 -41.66 5.07
N PRO A 311 -16.05 -42.99 4.99
CA PRO A 311 -17.33 -43.69 5.16
C PRO A 311 -17.77 -43.82 6.64
N THR A 312 -16.99 -43.34 7.61
CA THR A 312 -17.29 -43.47 9.05
C THR A 312 -17.71 -42.13 9.66
N CYS A 313 -18.59 -42.14 10.68
CA CYS A 313 -19.22 -40.92 11.18
C CYS A 313 -18.25 -39.98 11.91
N THR A 314 -17.37 -40.51 12.76
CA THR A 314 -16.36 -39.70 13.47
C THR A 314 -15.44 -38.99 12.49
N VAL A 315 -14.85 -39.76 11.56
CA VAL A 315 -13.82 -39.27 10.66
C VAL A 315 -14.41 -38.29 9.64
N SER A 316 -15.59 -38.60 9.06
CA SER A 316 -16.26 -37.69 8.12
C SER A 316 -16.62 -36.34 8.74
N ARG A 317 -17.10 -36.33 10.00
CA ARG A 317 -17.40 -35.09 10.74
C ARG A 317 -16.12 -34.29 11.02
N ALA A 318 -15.02 -34.95 11.37
CA ALA A 318 -13.73 -34.29 11.55
C ALA A 318 -13.22 -33.66 10.24
N CYS A 319 -13.33 -34.36 9.11
CA CYS A 319 -12.98 -33.80 7.81
C CYS A 319 -13.85 -32.59 7.46
N LEU A 320 -15.17 -32.66 7.73
CA LEU A 320 -16.10 -31.56 7.48
C LEU A 320 -15.73 -30.30 8.29
N LEU A 321 -15.39 -30.48 9.57
CA LEU A 321 -15.10 -29.35 10.46
C LEU A 321 -13.71 -28.75 10.25
N THR A 322 -12.74 -29.52 9.79
CA THR A 322 -11.35 -29.07 9.60
C THR A 322 -11.03 -28.72 8.14
N GLY A 323 -11.81 -29.20 7.17
CA GLY A 323 -11.48 -29.12 5.74
C GLY A 323 -10.25 -29.96 5.36
N ARG A 324 -9.84 -30.92 6.19
CA ARG A 324 -8.62 -31.71 6.03
C ARG A 324 -8.93 -33.19 5.82
N TYR A 325 -8.07 -33.88 5.08
CA TYR A 325 -8.11 -35.34 4.96
C TYR A 325 -7.80 -36.03 6.29
N PRO A 326 -8.31 -37.27 6.52
CA PRO A 326 -8.09 -38.02 7.75
C PRO A 326 -6.63 -38.08 8.20
N GLN A 327 -5.74 -38.39 7.26
CA GLN A 327 -4.30 -38.53 7.50
C GLN A 327 -3.64 -37.24 7.99
N ARG A 328 -4.26 -36.09 7.74
CA ARG A 328 -3.73 -34.76 8.10
C ARG A 328 -4.21 -34.29 9.47
N HIS A 329 -5.41 -34.67 9.90
CA HIS A 329 -5.93 -34.32 11.23
C HIS A 329 -5.81 -35.47 12.24
N GLY A 330 -5.28 -36.63 11.84
CA GLY A 330 -4.89 -37.74 12.71
C GLY A 330 -6.04 -38.64 13.20
N LEU A 331 -7.28 -38.12 13.20
CA LEU A 331 -8.47 -38.89 13.60
C LEU A 331 -8.93 -39.83 12.47
N ASN A 332 -8.31 -41.01 12.39
CA ASN A 332 -8.50 -41.98 11.31
C ASN A 332 -9.43 -43.17 11.66
N ILE A 333 -9.94 -43.22 12.88
CA ILE A 333 -10.78 -44.32 13.37
C ILE A 333 -12.15 -43.82 13.82
N GLN A 334 -13.14 -44.70 13.72
CA GLN A 334 -14.45 -44.49 14.31
C GLN A 334 -14.32 -44.60 15.83
N LEU A 335 -14.71 -43.55 16.56
CA LEU A 335 -14.71 -43.61 18.01
C LEU A 335 -15.88 -44.47 18.53
N PRO A 336 -15.66 -45.32 19.55
CA PRO A 336 -16.66 -46.27 20.08
C PRO A 336 -17.78 -45.61 20.91
N GLY A 337 -17.65 -44.34 21.28
CA GLY A 337 -18.66 -43.61 22.09
C GLY A 337 -18.09 -43.10 23.42
N ILE A 338 -18.94 -42.61 24.32
CA ILE A 338 -18.52 -42.01 25.60
C ILE A 338 -17.83 -43.05 26.50
N GLU A 339 -18.31 -44.29 26.50
CA GLU A 339 -17.72 -45.41 27.24
C GLU A 339 -16.50 -45.94 26.46
N GLY A 340 -15.30 -45.47 26.80
CA GLY A 340 -14.04 -45.92 26.18
C GLY A 340 -13.15 -44.80 25.60
N ASN A 341 -13.65 -43.56 25.49
CA ASN A 341 -12.90 -42.43 24.92
C ASN A 341 -12.19 -41.58 25.99
N TYR A 342 -11.26 -42.14 26.75
CA TYR A 342 -10.45 -41.37 27.71
C TYR A 342 -9.39 -40.54 26.97
N GLY A 343 -9.80 -39.39 26.40
CA GLY A 343 -8.90 -38.41 25.79
C GLY A 343 -8.63 -38.60 24.29
N GLU A 344 -9.23 -39.60 23.65
CA GLU A 344 -9.15 -39.77 22.19
C GLU A 344 -10.23 -38.94 21.48
N GLY A 345 -9.80 -38.08 20.57
CA GLY A 345 -10.66 -37.16 19.84
C GLY A 345 -9.90 -36.38 18.79
N LEU A 346 -10.59 -35.41 18.17
CA LEU A 346 -9.93 -34.47 17.27
C LEU A 346 -8.91 -33.65 18.06
N SER A 347 -7.70 -33.49 17.50
CA SER A 347 -6.64 -32.72 18.15
C SER A 347 -7.11 -31.30 18.45
N GLN A 348 -6.86 -30.83 19.67
CA GLN A 348 -7.16 -29.45 20.08
C GLN A 348 -6.29 -28.41 19.34
N SER A 349 -5.27 -28.84 18.60
CA SER A 349 -4.47 -27.98 17.73
C SER A 349 -5.12 -27.73 16.37
N GLU A 350 -6.15 -28.48 15.99
CA GLU A 350 -6.87 -28.25 14.74
C GLU A 350 -7.75 -27.00 14.86
N THR A 351 -7.82 -26.22 13.78
CA THR A 351 -8.71 -25.06 13.72
C THR A 351 -9.99 -25.47 13.02
N LEU A 352 -11.12 -25.33 13.71
CA LEU A 352 -12.42 -25.76 13.19
C LEU A 352 -13.11 -24.63 12.42
N LEU A 353 -13.99 -25.00 11.49
CA LEU A 353 -14.86 -24.09 10.75
C LEU A 353 -15.54 -23.01 11.64
N PRO A 354 -16.20 -23.32 12.77
CA PRO A 354 -16.76 -22.29 13.63
C PRO A 354 -15.72 -21.33 14.23
N GLU A 355 -14.51 -21.80 14.51
CA GLU A 355 -13.41 -20.97 15.03
C GLU A 355 -12.89 -20.00 13.96
N LEU A 356 -12.86 -20.43 12.69
CA LEU A 356 -12.55 -19.55 11.56
C LEU A 356 -13.62 -18.46 11.36
N LEU A 357 -14.89 -18.79 11.62
CA LEU A 357 -16.02 -17.87 11.40
C LEU A 357 -16.23 -16.87 12.55
N LYS A 358 -15.84 -17.22 13.78
CA LYS A 358 -16.09 -16.38 14.97
C LYS A 358 -15.39 -15.01 14.91
N PRO A 359 -14.11 -14.86 14.51
CA PRO A 359 -13.46 -13.57 14.31
C PRO A 359 -14.12 -12.72 13.23
N LEU A 360 -14.84 -13.35 12.29
CA LEU A 360 -15.62 -12.67 11.26
C LEU A 360 -17.00 -12.20 11.76
N GLY A 361 -17.30 -12.32 13.05
CA GLY A 361 -18.53 -11.82 13.68
C GLY A 361 -19.73 -12.76 13.54
N TYR A 362 -19.51 -14.05 13.25
CA TYR A 362 -20.58 -15.05 13.25
C TYR A 362 -20.87 -15.54 14.67
N ALA A 363 -22.16 -15.66 14.99
CA ALA A 363 -22.61 -16.52 16.07
C ALA A 363 -22.61 -17.98 15.57
N THR A 364 -22.07 -18.89 16.38
CA THR A 364 -21.91 -20.31 16.03
C THR A 364 -22.67 -21.18 17.03
N GLY A 365 -23.36 -22.22 16.54
CA GLY A 365 -24.06 -23.20 17.37
C GLY A 365 -24.09 -24.57 16.69
N CYS A 366 -24.15 -25.63 17.49
CA CYS A 366 -24.20 -27.01 17.03
C CYS A 366 -25.34 -27.74 17.75
N PHE A 367 -26.12 -28.52 17.00
CA PHE A 367 -27.28 -29.29 17.50
C PHE A 367 -27.27 -30.65 16.82
N GLY A 368 -27.45 -31.73 17.59
CA GLY A 368 -27.53 -33.10 17.07
C GLY A 368 -26.98 -34.14 18.03
#